data_AF-A0A6A0B6G6-F1
#
_entry.id   AF-A0A6A0B6G6-F1
#
_cell.length_a   1.000
_cell.length_b   1.000
_cell.length_c   1.000
_cell.angle_alpha   90.00
_cell.angle_beta   90.00
_cell.angle_gamma   90.00
#
_symmetry.space_group_name_H-M   'P 1'
#
loop_
_entity.id
_entity.type
_entity.pdbx_description
1 polymer ?
#
loop_
_entity_poly.entity_id
_entity_poly.type
_entity_poly.pdbx_seq_one_letter_code
_entity_poly.pdbx_strand_id
1 'polypeptide(L)'
;MPSPAPTTPPTAPTISAARHRFLAHIADHAHLPKPLTLAETAEQWWDGIETYPTTGISNAAPEGDNHLIKLEARNAFGFRNRENQRLRSRCATTRQRRREAHPH
;
A
#
# COMPACT_ATOMS: atom_id res chain seq x y z
N MET A 1 -15.40 -10.75 11.54
CA MET A 1 -14.55 -11.92 11.27
C MET A 1 -13.70 -11.61 10.04
N PRO A 2 -12.38 -11.39 10.14
CA PRO A 2 -11.54 -11.32 8.95
C PRO A 2 -11.49 -12.71 8.30
N SER A 3 -11.72 -12.76 6.99
CA SER A 3 -11.57 -13.99 6.19
C SER A 3 -10.14 -14.52 6.32
N PRO A 4 -9.91 -15.84 6.51
CA PRO A 4 -8.56 -16.37 6.55
C PRO A 4 -7.88 -16.09 5.21
N ALA A 5 -6.69 -15.49 5.27
CA ALA A 5 -5.83 -15.36 4.10
C ALA A 5 -5.61 -16.76 3.48
N PRO A 6 -5.54 -16.88 2.14
CA PRO A 6 -5.28 -18.17 1.50
C PRO A 6 -4.04 -18.81 2.12
N THR A 7 -4.18 -20.05 2.58
CA THR A 7 -3.20 -20.77 3.42
C THR A 7 -1.91 -21.18 2.69
N THR A 8 -1.80 -20.87 1.39
CA THR A 8 -0.60 -21.14 0.59
C THR A 8 -0.34 -19.95 -0.33
N PRO A 9 0.90 -19.41 -0.37
CA PRO A 9 1.25 -18.34 -1.30
C PRO A 9 1.04 -18.81 -2.75
N PRO A 10 0.59 -17.92 -3.66
CA PRO A 10 0.40 -18.27 -5.06
C PRO A 10 1.70 -18.71 -5.71
N THR A 11 1.60 -19.70 -6.60
CA THR A 11 2.74 -20.20 -7.37
C THR A 11 3.14 -19.22 -8.48
N ALA A 12 4.39 -19.26 -8.94
CA ALA A 12 4.87 -18.41 -10.03
C ALA A 12 4.01 -18.49 -11.32
N PRO A 13 3.52 -19.68 -11.77
CA PRO A 13 2.58 -19.75 -12.89
C PRO A 13 1.27 -19.01 -12.65
N THR A 14 0.76 -19.02 -11.41
CA THR A 14 -0.47 -18.30 -11.03
C THR A 14 -0.28 -16.79 -11.13
N ILE A 15 0.87 -16.29 -10.65
CA ILE A 15 1.23 -14.87 -10.70
C ILE A 15 1.40 -14.43 -12.16
N SER A 16 2.16 -15.19 -12.96
CA SER A 16 2.36 -14.92 -14.39
C SER A 16 1.04 -14.91 -15.16
N ALA A 17 0.16 -15.88 -14.92
CA ALA A 17 -1.16 -15.94 -15.54
C ALA A 17 -2.06 -14.76 -15.13
N ALA A 18 -1.94 -14.25 -13.90
CA ALA A 18 -2.66 -13.05 -13.48
C ALA A 18 -2.16 -11.78 -14.20
N ARG A 19 -0.83 -11.60 -14.27
CA ARG A 19 -0.22 -10.49 -15.02
C ARG A 19 -0.61 -10.53 -16.50
N HIS A 20 -0.55 -11.70 -17.13
CA HIS A 20 -0.93 -11.85 -18.53
C HIS A 20 -2.40 -11.46 -18.76
N ARG A 21 -3.34 -11.92 -17.92
CA ARG A 21 -4.76 -11.55 -18.01
C ARG A 21 -4.97 -10.04 -17.87
N PHE A 22 -4.24 -9.39 -16.96
CA PHE A 22 -4.27 -7.94 -16.79
C PHE A 22 -3.79 -7.20 -18.06
N LEU A 23 -2.65 -7.60 -18.63
CA LEU A 23 -2.10 -6.98 -19.84
C LEU A 23 -2.99 -7.24 -21.07
N ALA A 24 -3.54 -8.45 -21.21
CA ALA A 24 -4.47 -8.79 -22.27
C ALA A 24 -5.73 -7.92 -22.20
N HIS A 25 -6.29 -7.73 -21.00
CA HIS A 25 -7.44 -6.84 -20.81
C HIS A 25 -7.14 -5.39 -21.21
N ILE A 26 -5.93 -4.90 -20.91
CA ILE A 26 -5.51 -3.56 -21.34
C ILE A 26 -5.34 -3.49 -22.86
N ALA A 27 -4.80 -4.53 -23.49
CA ALA A 27 -4.67 -4.60 -24.95
C ALA A 27 -6.05 -4.53 -25.64
N ASP A 28 -7.05 -5.24 -25.12
CA ASP A 28 -8.44 -5.17 -25.61
C ASP A 28 -9.03 -3.75 -25.51
N HIS A 29 -8.53 -2.94 -24.58
CA HIS A 29 -8.97 -1.58 -24.31
C HIS A 29 -7.91 -0.52 -24.67
N ALA A 30 -7.01 -0.82 -25.61
CA ALA A 30 -5.89 0.05 -25.96
C ALA A 30 -6.30 1.43 -26.50
N HIS A 31 -7.57 1.62 -26.89
CA HIS A 31 -8.13 2.92 -27.26
C HIS A 31 -8.30 3.87 -26.06
N LEU A 32 -8.22 3.37 -24.81
CA LEU A 32 -8.25 4.16 -23.60
C LEU A 32 -6.82 4.48 -23.14
N PRO A 33 -6.42 5.76 -23.08
CA PRO A 33 -5.04 6.12 -22.73
C PRO A 33 -4.71 5.83 -21.25
N LYS A 34 -5.68 5.94 -20.36
CA LYS A 34 -5.46 5.77 -18.91
C LYS A 34 -5.09 4.33 -18.51
N PRO A 35 -5.77 3.28 -19.01
CA PRO A 35 -5.31 1.90 -18.84
C PRO A 35 -3.91 1.62 -19.38
N LEU A 36 -3.52 2.24 -20.52
CA LEU A 36 -2.16 2.10 -21.05
C LEU A 36 -1.12 2.66 -20.08
N THR A 37 -1.30 3.89 -19.58
CA THR A 37 -0.40 4.48 -18.56
C THR A 37 -0.37 3.65 -17.27
N LEU A 38 -1.50 3.04 -16.89
CA LEU A 38 -1.55 2.13 -15.75
C LEU A 38 -0.72 0.87 -16.00
N ALA A 39 -0.80 0.27 -17.19
CA ALA A 39 0.05 -0.86 -17.59
C ALA A 39 1.53 -0.50 -17.55
N GLU A 40 1.92 0.62 -18.16
CA GLU A 40 3.31 1.10 -18.17
C GLU A 40 3.85 1.28 -16.74
N THR A 41 3.04 1.87 -15.86
CA THR A 41 3.39 2.03 -14.45
C THR A 41 3.49 0.67 -13.75
N ALA A 42 2.52 -0.22 -13.95
CA ALA A 42 2.53 -1.55 -13.32
C ALA A 42 3.75 -2.37 -13.76
N GLU A 43 4.12 -2.32 -15.03
CA GLU A 43 5.29 -2.97 -15.60
C GLU A 43 6.59 -2.38 -15.04
N GLN A 44 6.68 -1.05 -14.93
CA GLN A 44 7.82 -0.36 -14.32
C GLN A 44 8.05 -0.79 -12.87
N TRP A 45 6.97 -1.04 -12.12
CA TRP A 45 7.02 -1.38 -10.69
C TRP A 45 6.80 -2.87 -10.41
N TRP A 46 6.89 -3.73 -11.43
CA TRP A 46 6.51 -5.14 -11.33
C TRP A 46 7.23 -5.87 -10.19
N ASP A 47 8.54 -5.67 -10.05
CA ASP A 47 9.34 -6.31 -8.98
C ASP A 47 8.77 -6.02 -7.58
N GLY A 48 8.31 -4.79 -7.35
CA GLY A 48 7.66 -4.41 -6.10
C GLY A 48 6.27 -5.00 -5.93
N ILE A 49 5.51 -5.13 -7.02
CA ILE A 49 4.18 -5.75 -7.02
C ILE A 49 4.27 -7.26 -6.75
N GLU A 50 5.22 -7.95 -7.39
CA GLU A 50 5.45 -9.39 -7.24
C GLU A 50 6.00 -9.76 -5.85
N THR A 51 6.66 -8.82 -5.17
CA THR A 51 7.16 -9.03 -3.81
C THR A 51 6.05 -9.44 -2.84
N TYR A 52 4.86 -8.84 -2.91
CA TYR A 52 3.75 -9.17 -2.02
C TYR A 52 3.26 -10.63 -2.15
N PRO A 53 2.84 -11.13 -3.33
CA PRO A 53 2.37 -12.50 -3.47
C PRO A 53 3.46 -13.55 -3.23
N THR A 54 4.74 -13.22 -3.40
CA THR A 54 5.86 -14.17 -3.22
C THR A 54 6.36 -14.24 -1.77
N THR A 55 6.44 -13.09 -1.08
CA THR A 55 7.07 -12.98 0.25
C THR A 55 6.11 -12.58 1.36
N GLY A 56 4.92 -12.08 1.02
CA GLY A 56 3.98 -11.48 1.97
C GLY A 56 4.37 -10.08 2.46
N ILE A 57 5.53 -9.54 2.04
CA ILE A 57 5.96 -8.19 2.41
C ILE A 57 5.03 -7.18 1.74
N SER A 58 4.49 -6.25 2.54
CA SER A 58 3.49 -5.27 2.10
C SER A 58 3.86 -3.87 2.56
N ASN A 59 3.51 -2.85 1.76
CA ASN A 59 3.59 -1.44 2.13
C ASN A 59 2.46 -0.99 3.08
N ALA A 60 1.56 -1.89 3.51
CA ALA A 60 0.40 -1.56 4.33
C ALA A 60 0.76 -0.84 5.65
N ALA A 61 1.85 -1.25 6.32
CA ALA A 61 2.26 -0.61 7.57
C ALA A 61 2.75 0.84 7.37
N PRO A 62 3.74 1.11 6.49
CA PRO A 62 4.12 2.47 6.15
C PRO A 62 2.98 3.33 5.56
N GLU A 63 2.08 2.75 4.77
CA GLU A 63 0.89 3.47 4.26
C GLU A 63 -0.07 3.85 5.39
N GLY A 64 -0.27 2.96 6.36
CA GLY A 64 -1.03 3.24 7.57
C GLY A 64 -0.45 4.44 8.34
N ASP A 65 0.87 4.45 8.54
CA ASP A 65 1.56 5.57 9.18
C ASP A 65 1.39 6.87 8.39
N ASN A 66 1.58 6.82 7.06
CA ASN A 66 1.36 7.98 6.19
C ASN A 66 -0.07 8.51 6.27
N HIS A 67 -1.06 7.62 6.36
CA HIS A 67 -2.45 8.01 6.50
C HIS A 67 -2.70 8.69 7.86
N LEU A 68 -2.19 8.13 8.95
CA LEU A 68 -2.27 8.73 10.29
C LEU A 68 -1.61 10.12 10.34
N ILE A 69 -0.44 10.28 9.73
CA ILE A 69 0.27 11.57 9.65
C ILE A 69 -0.56 12.60 8.87
N LYS A 70 -1.13 12.20 7.72
CA LYS A 70 -2.00 13.08 6.92
C LYS A 70 -3.26 13.47 7.70
N LEU A 71 -3.85 12.54 8.45
CA LEU A 71 -5.01 12.82 9.30
C LEU A 71 -4.65 13.81 10.42
N GLU A 72 -3.51 13.62 11.08
CA GLU A 72 -3.01 14.54 12.11
C GLU A 72 -2.78 15.94 11.53
N ALA A 73 -2.20 16.04 10.33
CA ALA A 73 -2.03 17.31 9.63
C ALA A 73 -3.37 17.99 9.30
N ARG A 74 -4.41 17.23 8.95
CA ARG A 74 -5.76 17.77 8.72
C ARG A 74 -6.38 18.30 10.01
N ASN A 75 -6.30 17.53 11.09
CA ASN A 75 -6.79 17.95 12.42
C ASN A 75 -6.02 19.16 12.96
N ALA A 76 -4.77 19.34 12.53
CA ALA A 76 -3.90 20.45 12.87
C ALA A 76 -4.18 21.75 12.12
N PHE A 77 -4.92 21.71 11.00
CA PHE A 77 -4.91 22.73 9.95
C PHE A 77 -3.50 23.00 9.39
N GLY A 78 -2.74 21.92 9.18
CA GLY A 78 -1.36 21.95 8.68
C GLY A 78 -0.31 21.97 9.79
N PHE A 79 0.93 21.65 9.44
CA PHE A 79 2.08 21.76 10.35
C PHE A 79 2.73 23.14 10.21
N ARG A 80 2.96 23.81 11.33
CA ARG A 80 3.51 25.19 11.33
C ARG A 80 4.99 25.26 10.93
N ASN A 81 5.76 24.21 11.22
CA ASN A 81 7.18 24.09 10.90
C ASN A 81 7.62 22.61 10.91
N ARG A 82 8.86 22.34 10.48
CA ARG A 82 9.41 20.97 10.38
C ARG A 82 9.51 20.27 11.73
N GLU A 83 9.81 21.00 12.80
CA GLU A 83 9.88 20.44 14.14
C GLU A 83 8.50 19.99 14.62
N ASN A 84 7.48 20.82 14.42
CA ASN A 84 6.08 20.50 14.70
C ASN A 84 5.60 19.29 13.90
N GLN A 85 5.96 19.20 12.62
CA GLN A 85 5.67 18.04 11.78
C GLN A 85 6.30 16.77 12.35
N ARG A 86 7.59 16.79 12.72
CA ARG A 86 8.29 15.64 13.30
C ARG A 86 7.65 15.18 14.62
N LEU A 87 7.42 16.11 15.54
CA LEU A 87 6.88 15.81 16.87
C LEU A 87 5.47 15.22 16.78
N ARG A 88 4.59 15.85 16.00
CA ARG A 88 3.20 15.40 15.87
C ARG A 88 3.07 14.09 15.11
N SER A 89 3.83 13.92 14.02
CA SER A 89 3.87 12.66 13.27
C SER A 89 4.33 11.51 14.17
N ARG A 90 5.44 11.71 14.91
CA ARG A 90 5.95 10.71 15.86
C ARG A 90 4.95 10.40 16.97
N CYS A 91 4.29 11.41 17.53
CA CYS A 91 3.27 11.20 18.55
C CYS A 91 2.11 10.37 17.97
N ALA A 92 1.58 10.72 16.80
CA ALA A 92 0.44 10.03 16.19
C ALA A 92 0.75 8.56 15.87
N THR A 93 1.88 8.26 15.21
CA THR A 93 2.21 6.89 14.78
C THR A 93 2.65 5.98 15.93
N THR A 94 3.21 6.54 17.01
CA THR A 94 3.61 5.73 18.18
C THR A 94 2.56 5.69 19.30
N ARG A 95 1.60 6.62 19.35
CA ARG A 95 0.54 6.64 20.39
C ARG A 95 -0.42 5.46 20.28
N GLN A 96 -0.80 5.07 19.08
CA GLN A 96 -1.64 3.88 18.84
C GLN A 96 -0.93 2.62 19.36
N ARG A 97 0.34 2.43 18.99
CA ARG A 97 1.18 1.32 19.44
C ARG A 97 1.37 1.29 20.96
N ARG A 98 1.48 2.44 21.62
CA ARG A 98 1.56 2.53 23.10
C ARG A 98 0.25 2.13 23.79
N ARG A 99 -0.91 2.47 23.23
CA ARG A 99 -2.22 2.08 23.77
C ARG A 99 -2.48 0.57 23.65
N GLU A 100 -2.05 -0.03 22.55
CA GLU A 100 -2.11 -1.49 22.35
C GLU A 100 -1.21 -2.25 23.33
N ALA A 101 -0.06 -1.67 23.72
CA ALA A 101 0.90 -2.29 24.63
C ALA A 101 0.57 -2.16 26.12
N HIS A 102 -0.43 -1.36 26.51
CA HIS A 102 -0.93 -1.24 27.88
C HIS A 102 -2.46 -1.35 27.87
N PRO A 103 -3.01 -2.58 27.79
CA PRO A 103 -4.44 -2.79 27.94
C PRO A 103 -4.85 -2.40 29.37
N HIS A 104 -5.88 -1.55 29.47
CA HIS A 104 -6.51 -1.16 30.74
C HIS A 104 -7.43 -2.28 31.24
#